data_AF-A0A7C4MK06-F1
#
_entry.id   AF-A0A7C4MK06-F1
#
_cell.length_a   1.000
_cell.length_b   1.000
_cell.length_c   1.000
_cell.angle_alpha   90.00
_cell.angle_beta   90.00
_cell.angle_gamma   90.00
#
_symmetry.space_group_name_H-M   'P 1'
#
loop_
_entity.id
_entity.type
_entity.pdbx_description
1 polymer ?
#
loop_
_entity_poly.entity_id
_entity_poly.type
_entity_poly.pdbx_seq_one_letter_code
_entity_poly.pdbx_strand_id
1 'polypeptide(L)' 'MKIKGTIQENCPFCGRQAIIINQQDVAVCISHKDAYLNLKCVCGQSLDILKGRYGAYCNCLRCGNMSLKKALNINDTLK' A
#
# COMPACT_ATOMS: atom_id res chain seq x y z
N MET A 1 -13.73 18.91 -0.18
CA MET A 1 -13.64 17.60 0.51
C MET A 1 -12.19 17.31 0.82
N LYS A 2 -11.78 17.37 2.10
CA LYS A 2 -10.41 17.01 2.54
C LYS A 2 -10.49 15.66 3.23
N ILE A 3 -10.11 14.60 2.53
CA ILE A 3 -10.08 13.25 3.06
C ILE A 3 -8.81 13.16 3.94
N LYS A 4 -8.98 13.45 5.24
CA LYS A 4 -7.91 13.35 6.24
C LYS A 4 -7.68 11.87 6.57
N GLY A 5 -6.73 11.25 5.89
CA GLY A 5 -6.23 9.93 6.24
C GLY A 5 -5.15 9.53 5.25
N THR A 6 -3.93 10.06 5.43
CA THR A 6 -2.69 9.69 4.70
C THR A 6 -2.93 8.99 3.36
N ILE A 7 -3.62 9.66 2.43
CA ILE A 7 -3.85 9.11 1.10
C ILE A 7 -2.50 9.15 0.42
N GLN A 8 -2.01 7.97 0.07
CA GLN A 8 -0.90 7.82 -0.85
C GLN A 8 -1.27 8.60 -2.13
N GLU A 9 -0.72 9.81 -2.31
CA GLU A 9 -1.12 10.72 -3.39
C GLU A 9 -0.69 10.21 -4.77
N ASN A 10 0.36 9.39 -4.79
CA ASN A 10 0.94 8.80 -5.99
C ASN A 10 0.77 7.28 -5.98
N CYS A 11 0.25 6.73 -7.07
CA CYS A 11 0.12 5.32 -7.31
C CYS A 11 1.47 4.63 -7.08
N PRO A 12 1.55 3.61 -6.22
CA PRO A 12 2.80 2.92 -5.94
C PRO A 12 3.34 2.12 -7.14
N PHE A 13 2.58 1.92 -8.21
CA PHE A 13 3.02 1.12 -9.35
C PHE A 13 3.64 1.94 -10.49
N CYS A 14 3.22 3.20 -10.66
CA CYS A 14 3.77 4.07 -11.70
C CYS A 14 3.98 5.54 -11.33
N GLY A 15 3.84 5.93 -10.07
CA GLY A 15 4.08 7.28 -9.56
C GLY A 15 3.05 8.34 -9.98
N ARG A 16 2.11 8.00 -10.86
CA ARG A 16 1.01 8.89 -11.28
C ARG A 16 0.05 9.17 -10.13
N GLN A 17 -0.72 10.24 -10.22
CA GLN A 17 -1.73 10.57 -9.21
C GLN A 17 -2.67 9.38 -8.93
N ALA A 18 -2.79 9.02 -7.65
CA ALA A 18 -3.74 8.03 -7.19
C ALA A 18 -5.12 8.66 -7.07
N ILE A 19 -6.08 8.10 -7.80
CA ILE A 19 -7.45 8.64 -7.91
C ILE A 19 -8.52 7.61 -7.61
N ILE A 20 -8.14 6.34 -7.42
CA ILE A 20 -9.04 5.25 -7.09
C ILE A 20 -8.41 4.35 -6.02
N ILE A 21 -9.23 3.61 -5.29
CA ILE A 21 -8.80 2.62 -4.30
C ILE A 21 -9.00 1.22 -4.89
N ASN A 22 -7.99 0.36 -4.80
CA ASN A 22 -8.05 -1.02 -5.28
C ASN A 22 -8.74 -1.97 -4.28
N GLN A 23 -8.81 -3.26 -4.61
CA GLN A 23 -9.41 -4.28 -3.73
C GLN A 23 -8.69 -4.44 -2.38
N GLN A 24 -7.43 -4.02 -2.26
CA GLN A 24 -6.64 -4.06 -1.03
C GLN A 24 -6.73 -2.78 -0.20
N ASP A 25 -7.61 -1.84 -0.56
CA ASP A 25 -7.76 -0.54 0.10
C ASP A 25 -6.53 0.38 -0.05
N VAL A 26 -5.79 0.19 -1.15
CA VAL A 26 -4.61 0.99 -1.53
C VAL A 26 -4.99 1.98 -2.63
N ALA A 27 -4.58 3.24 -2.46
CA ALA A 27 -4.79 4.28 -3.47
C ALA A 27 -3.84 4.07 -4.67
N VAL A 28 -4.43 3.92 -5.86
CA VAL A 28 -3.75 3.64 -7.13
C VAL A 28 -4.31 4.52 -8.26
N CYS A 29 -3.67 4.51 -9.42
CA CYS A 29 -4.23 5.12 -10.63
C CYS A 29 -5.24 4.17 -11.31
N ILE A 30 -6.04 4.69 -12.26
CA ILE A 30 -7.06 3.89 -12.98
C ILE A 30 -6.45 2.64 -13.64
N SER A 31 -5.25 2.75 -14.22
CA SER A 31 -4.57 1.65 -14.90
C SER A 31 -4.20 0.49 -13.97
N HIS A 32 -4.09 0.74 -12.66
CA HIS A 32 -3.68 -0.25 -11.66
C HIS A 32 -4.81 -0.56 -10.66
N LYS A 33 -6.07 -0.25 -11.00
CA LYS A 33 -7.25 -0.52 -10.17
C LYS A 33 -7.33 -1.99 -9.73
N ASP A 34 -7.03 -2.91 -10.63
CA ASP A 34 -7.12 -4.35 -10.39
C ASP A 34 -5.73 -4.96 -10.06
N ALA A 35 -4.70 -4.13 -9.92
CA ALA A 35 -3.37 -4.57 -9.54
C ALA A 35 -3.30 -4.88 -8.05
N TYR A 36 -2.69 -6.02 -7.73
CA TYR A 36 -2.42 -6.45 -6.37
C TYR A 36 -0.97 -6.15 -5.99
N LEU A 37 -0.83 -5.49 -4.86
CA LEU A 37 0.45 -5.14 -4.26
C LEU A 37 0.94 -6.33 -3.44
N ASN A 38 2.05 -6.92 -3.87
CA ASN A 38 2.75 -7.99 -3.15
C ASN A 38 4.03 -7.42 -2.56
N LEU A 39 4.04 -7.23 -1.23
CA LEU A 39 5.16 -6.63 -0.51
C LEU A 39 5.91 -7.68 0.29
N LYS A 40 7.23 -7.51 0.42
CA LYS A 40 8.07 -8.30 1.32
C LYS A 40 8.52 -7.45 2.50
N CYS A 41 8.58 -8.09 3.66
CA CYS A 41 9.14 -7.51 4.87
C CYS A 41 10.67 -7.52 4.80
N VAL A 42 11.33 -6.68 5.59
CA VAL A 42 12.79 -6.70 5.80
C VAL A 42 13.31 -8.05 6.31
N CYS A 43 12.44 -8.86 6.93
CA CYS A 43 12.79 -10.20 7.39
C CYS A 43 12.70 -11.29 6.29
N GLY A 44 12.37 -10.90 5.05
CA GLY A 44 12.26 -11.78 3.89
C GLY A 44 10.91 -12.50 3.73
N GLN A 45 10.01 -12.39 4.72
CA GLN A 45 8.65 -12.93 4.64
C GLN A 45 7.71 -12.02 3.84
N SER A 46 6.63 -12.58 3.32
CA SER A 46 5.55 -11.79 2.70
C SER A 46 4.84 -10.93 3.74
N LEU A 47 4.34 -9.78 3.29
CA LEU A 47 3.49 -8.89 4.08
C LEU A 47 2.04 -9.07 3.65
N ASP A 48 1.18 -9.31 4.64
CA ASP A 48 -0.26 -9.34 4.44
C ASP A 48 -0.81 -7.93 4.49
N ILE A 49 -1.47 -7.49 3.42
CA ILE A 49 -2.13 -6.19 3.38
C ILE A 49 -3.53 -6.33 3.95
N LEU A 50 -3.75 -5.71 5.09
CA LEU A 50 -4.98 -5.76 5.87
C LEU A 50 -5.67 -4.39 5.86
N LYS A 51 -6.99 -4.40 5.98
CA LYS A 51 -7.81 -3.18 6.01
C LYS A 51 -8.09 -2.77 7.45
N GLY A 52 -7.76 -1.54 7.80
CA GLY A 52 -8.03 -0.97 9.12
C GLY A 52 -8.97 0.23 9.05
N ARG A 53 -9.35 0.78 10.21
CA ARG A 53 -10.21 1.97 10.33
C ARG A 53 -9.67 3.20 9.59
N TYR A 54 -8.36 3.28 9.40
CA TYR A 54 -7.66 4.42 8.81
C TYR A 54 -7.05 4.11 7.43
N GLY A 55 -7.43 2.99 6.82
CA GLY A 55 -6.92 2.51 5.53
C GLY A 55 -6.10 1.23 5.63
N ALA A 56 -5.50 0.85 4.51
CA ALA A 56 -4.65 -0.34 4.42
C ALA A 56 -3.37 -0.21 5.26
N TYR A 57 -3.04 -1.30 5.96
CA TYR A 57 -1.78 -1.49 6.67
C TYR A 57 -1.20 -2.86 6.32
N CYS A 58 0.07 -3.07 6.63
CA CYS A 58 0.73 -4.35 6.36
C CYS A 58 1.03 -5.07 7.67
N ASN A 59 0.82 -6.38 7.72
CA ASN A 59 1.23 -7.22 8.83
C ASN A 59 2.25 -8.24 8.32
N CYS A 60 3.35 -8.38 9.06
CA CYS A 60 4.25 -9.51 8.92
C CYS A 60 4.01 -10.44 10.10
N LEU A 61 3.80 -11.73 9.84
CA LEU A 61 3.66 -12.73 10.90
C LEU A 61 4.87 -12.78 11.86
N ARG A 62 6.08 -12.41 11.37
CA ARG A 62 7.31 -12.41 12.17
C ARG A 62 7.63 -11.05 12.82
N CYS A 63 7.46 -9.95 12.09
CA CYS A 63 7.85 -8.60 12.55
C CYS A 63 6.69 -7.77 13.13
N GLY A 64 5.44 -8.21 12.91
CA GLY A 64 4.24 -7.50 13.33
C GLY A 64 3.75 -6.46 12.31
N ASN A 65 2.94 -5.53 12.81
CA ASN A 65 2.28 -4.51 12.00
C ASN A 65 3.25 -3.42 11.54
N MET A 66 3.05 -2.95 10.31
CA MET A 66 3.73 -1.79 9.75
C MET A 66 2.79 -0.97 8.88
N SER A 67 3.09 0.32 8.76
CA SER A 67 2.33 1.20 7.86
C SER A 67 2.61 0.86 6.41
N LEU A 68 1.60 0.99 5.56
CA LEU A 68 1.72 0.78 4.12
C LEU A 68 2.82 1.66 3.51
N LYS A 69 2.93 2.92 3.93
CA LYS A 69 4.01 3.84 3.50
C LYS A 69 5.40 3.27 3.78
N LYS A 70 5.62 2.68 4.96
CA LYS A 70 6.90 2.08 5.31
C LYS A 70 7.16 0.83 4.47
N ALA A 71 6.14 0.00 4.28
CA ALA A 71 6.24 -1.19 3.46
C ALA A 71 6.57 -0.86 1.99
N LEU A 72 5.94 0.18 1.43
CA LEU A 72 6.23 0.70 0.09
C LEU A 72 7.67 1.20 -0.04
N ASN A 73 8.15 1.99 0.93
CA ASN A 73 9.55 2.47 0.92
C ASN A 73 10.58 1.33 0.97
N ILE A 74 10.27 0.23 1.67
CA ILE A 74 11.15 -0.96 1.71
C ILE A 74 11.13 -1.68 0.36
N ASN A 75 9.99 -1.67 -0.32
CA ASN A 75 9.78 -2.32 -1.61
C ASN A 75 9.83 -1.28 -2.73
N ASP A 76 10.91 -0.49 -2.77
CA ASP A 76 11.20 0.62 -3.69
C ASP A 76 11.22 0.22 -5.20
N THR A 77 10.94 -1.04 -5.50
CA THR A 77 10.66 -1.53 -6.86
C THR A 77 9.31 -1.07 -7.41
N LEU A 78 8.51 -0.40 -6.59
CA LEU A 78 7.19 0.15 -6.88
C LEU A 78 7.33 1.68 -7.05
N LYS A 79 7.36 2.15 -8.30
CA LYS A 79 7.63 3.55 -8.68
C LYS A 79 6.37 4.39 -8.76
#